data_AF-A0A0V1J092-F1
#
_entry.id   AF-A0A0V1J092-F1
#
_cell.length_a   1.000
_cell.length_b   1.000
_cell.length_c   1.000
_cell.angle_alpha   90.00
_cell.angle_beta   90.00
_cell.angle_gamma   90.00
#
_symmetry.space_group_name_H-M   'P 1'
#
loop_
_entity.id
_entity.type
_entity.pdbx_description
1 polymer ?
#
loop_
_entity_poly.entity_id
_entity_poly.type
_entity_poly.pdbx_seq_one_letter_code
_entity_poly.pdbx_strand_id
1 'polypeptide(L)'
;MLAILFIALLAALANSSKSENELQLVEYGTASSEDVARIYCAAKKCNGEREKLEKAKESKASKLQSAYLSCKIKCVDEVLKSEKKLKKAQKFFDKDYPKLVKERKLSDLKLEKEEEKMMHKREQDVEKQRHKDAIKDEEKRHKEAMKYATKKGKKQEKEKHKQAKKAEKEQHKENKAMEKQRHKDEKERLKQEKKDLKKKSH
;
A
#
# COMPACT_ATOMS: atom_id res chain seq x y z
N MET A 1 28.01 -9.91 -1.67
CA MET A 1 27.74 -9.42 -3.05
C MET A 1 26.74 -10.28 -3.85
N LEU A 2 26.28 -11.44 -3.35
CA LEU A 2 25.25 -12.27 -4.01
C LEU A 2 23.79 -11.85 -3.73
N ALA A 3 23.55 -11.04 -2.69
CA ALA A 3 22.19 -10.60 -2.32
C ALA A 3 21.66 -9.44 -3.20
N ILE A 4 22.54 -8.67 -3.84
CA ILE A 4 22.15 -7.51 -4.67
C ILE A 4 21.67 -7.97 -6.07
N LEU A 5 22.15 -9.12 -6.55
CA LEU A 5 21.72 -9.70 -7.82
C LEU A 5 20.32 -10.32 -7.77
N PHE A 6 19.85 -10.76 -6.60
CA PHE A 6 18.49 -11.33 -6.45
C PHE A 6 17.38 -10.28 -6.45
N ILE A 7 17.67 -9.06 -5.97
CA ILE A 7 16.68 -7.97 -5.95
C ILE A 7 16.45 -7.41 -7.36
N ALA A 8 17.49 -7.39 -8.21
CA ALA A 8 17.35 -6.98 -9.61
C ALA A 8 16.54 -7.99 -10.46
N LEU A 9 16.64 -9.29 -10.17
CA LEU A 9 15.89 -10.32 -10.90
C LEU A 9 14.39 -10.31 -10.55
N LEU A 10 14.04 -9.96 -9.31
CA LEU A 10 12.63 -9.78 -8.88
C LEU A 10 12.02 -8.49 -9.43
N ALA A 11 12.82 -7.44 -9.66
CA ALA A 11 12.35 -6.22 -10.32
C ALA A 11 12.09 -6.44 -11.83
N ALA A 12 12.83 -7.32 -12.50
CA ALA A 12 12.63 -7.62 -13.93
C ALA A 12 11.39 -8.48 -14.22
N LEU A 13 10.94 -9.31 -13.27
CA LEU A 13 9.66 -10.04 -13.36
C LEU A 13 8.46 -9.21 -12.91
N ALA A 14 8.70 -8.05 -12.29
CA ALA A 14 7.71 -7.04 -11.95
C ALA A 14 7.57 -5.97 -13.05
N ASN A 15 8.02 -6.25 -14.29
CA ASN A 15 7.55 -5.53 -15.48
C ASN A 15 6.07 -5.84 -15.71
N SER A 16 5.26 -5.28 -14.83
CA SER A 16 3.83 -5.09 -14.91
C SER A 16 3.53 -4.03 -15.97
N SER A 17 3.87 -4.29 -17.23
CA SER A 17 3.33 -3.53 -18.36
C SER A 17 1.85 -3.87 -18.64
N LYS A 18 1.17 -4.52 -17.69
CA LYS A 18 -0.23 -4.93 -17.78
C LYS A 18 -1.14 -4.36 -16.70
N SER A 19 -0.61 -3.71 -15.66
CA SER A 19 -1.44 -3.13 -14.59
C SER A 19 -1.86 -1.68 -14.85
N GLU A 20 -1.18 -0.96 -15.75
CA GLU A 20 -1.57 0.42 -16.10
C GLU A 20 -2.73 0.48 -17.11
N ASN A 21 -2.97 -0.60 -17.87
CA ASN A 21 -4.09 -0.69 -18.81
C ASN A 21 -5.43 -1.08 -18.16
N GLU A 22 -5.46 -1.54 -16.90
CA GLU A 22 -6.73 -1.79 -16.19
C GLU A 22 -7.29 -0.53 -15.49
N LEU A 23 -6.49 0.55 -15.36
CA LEU A 23 -6.91 1.79 -14.70
C LEU A 23 -7.40 2.89 -15.65
N GLN A 24 -7.18 2.76 -16.97
CA GLN A 24 -7.59 3.76 -17.96
C GLN A 24 -8.96 3.52 -18.61
N LEU A 25 -9.70 2.47 -18.25
CA LEU A 25 -11.02 2.20 -18.83
C LEU A 25 -12.17 2.96 -18.12
N VAL A 26 -11.91 4.21 -17.71
CA VAL A 26 -12.93 5.11 -17.14
C VAL A 26 -12.81 6.50 -17.78
N GLU A 27 -12.69 6.54 -19.10
CA GLU A 27 -13.14 7.69 -19.90
C GLU A 27 -14.09 7.17 -20.99
N TYR A 28 -15.17 7.93 -21.20
CA TYR A 28 -16.39 7.52 -21.86
C TYR A 28 -16.16 7.12 -23.33
N GLY A 29 -16.12 5.81 -23.57
CA GLY A 29 -16.37 5.15 -24.84
C GLY A 29 -17.09 3.84 -24.51
N THR A 30 -18.11 3.46 -25.28
CA THR A 30 -18.86 2.22 -25.06
C THR A 30 -17.88 1.06 -24.96
N ALA A 31 -17.75 0.46 -23.77
CA ALA A 31 -16.83 -0.66 -23.56
C ALA A 31 -17.09 -1.71 -24.63
N SER A 32 -16.03 -2.22 -25.25
CA SER A 32 -16.18 -3.17 -26.34
C SER A 32 -16.91 -4.42 -25.84
N SER A 33 -17.60 -5.12 -26.73
CA SER A 33 -18.25 -6.40 -26.40
C SER A 33 -17.26 -7.40 -25.80
N GLU A 34 -16.00 -7.35 -26.25
CA GLU A 34 -14.90 -8.12 -25.68
C GLU A 34 -14.58 -7.74 -24.24
N ASP A 35 -14.47 -6.44 -23.92
CA ASP A 35 -14.16 -5.99 -22.58
C ASP A 35 -15.28 -6.31 -21.60
N VAL A 36 -16.53 -6.10 -22.02
CA VAL A 36 -17.72 -6.48 -21.27
C VAL A 36 -17.74 -7.98 -20.98
N ALA A 37 -17.41 -8.82 -21.97
CA ALA A 37 -17.30 -10.26 -21.80
C ALA A 37 -16.16 -10.64 -20.84
N ARG A 38 -14.96 -10.05 -21.01
CA ARG A 38 -13.79 -10.30 -20.14
C ARG A 38 -14.09 -9.95 -18.69
N ILE A 39 -14.70 -8.80 -18.44
CA ILE A 39 -15.06 -8.32 -17.11
C ILE A 39 -16.14 -9.21 -16.49
N TYR A 40 -17.21 -9.51 -17.23
CA TYR A 40 -18.26 -10.41 -16.76
C TYR A 40 -17.71 -11.79 -16.39
N CYS A 41 -16.84 -12.35 -17.25
CA CYS A 41 -16.25 -13.65 -17.02
C CYS A 41 -15.30 -13.66 -15.82
N ALA A 42 -14.45 -12.65 -15.68
CA ALA A 42 -13.53 -12.56 -14.54
C ALA A 42 -14.25 -12.29 -13.22
N ALA A 43 -15.15 -11.29 -13.19
CA ALA A 43 -15.75 -10.79 -11.96
C ALA A 43 -16.98 -11.59 -11.50
N LYS A 44 -17.66 -12.32 -12.39
CA LYS A 44 -18.88 -13.07 -12.05
C LYS A 44 -18.75 -14.57 -12.26
N LYS A 45 -18.33 -15.02 -13.45
CA LYS A 45 -18.38 -16.45 -13.79
C LYS A 45 -17.21 -17.25 -13.21
N CYS A 46 -16.00 -16.71 -13.32
CA CYS A 46 -14.77 -17.37 -12.89
C CYS A 46 -14.26 -16.87 -11.53
N ASN A 47 -15.09 -16.11 -10.80
CA ASN A 47 -14.69 -15.54 -9.51
C ASN A 47 -14.43 -16.65 -8.46
N GLY A 48 -15.11 -17.79 -8.56
CA GLY A 48 -14.88 -18.92 -7.66
C GLY A 48 -13.49 -19.55 -7.84
N GLU A 49 -13.00 -19.69 -9.07
CA GLU A 49 -11.62 -20.14 -9.34
C GLU A 49 -10.60 -19.11 -8.87
N ARG A 50 -10.90 -17.82 -9.03
CA ARG A 50 -10.08 -16.72 -8.56
C ARG A 50 -9.93 -16.73 -7.03
N GLU A 51 -11.04 -16.87 -6.29
CA GLU A 51 -11.00 -16.93 -4.82
C GLU A 51 -10.23 -18.15 -4.30
N LYS A 52 -10.32 -19.28 -5.00
CA LYS A 52 -9.52 -20.48 -4.69
C LYS A 52 -8.03 -20.22 -4.89
N LEU A 53 -7.66 -19.48 -5.94
CA LEU A 53 -6.28 -19.07 -6.21
C LEU A 53 -5.76 -18.11 -5.14
N GLU A 54 -6.52 -17.10 -4.76
CA GLU A 54 -6.13 -16.11 -3.73
C GLU A 54 -5.86 -16.76 -2.36
N LYS A 55 -6.56 -17.86 -2.03
CA LYS A 55 -6.39 -18.61 -0.78
C LYS A 55 -5.42 -19.80 -0.90
N ALA A 56 -4.81 -20.01 -2.07
CA ALA A 56 -3.98 -21.17 -2.31
C ALA A 56 -2.60 -21.04 -1.64
N LYS A 57 -2.07 -22.16 -1.16
CA LYS A 57 -0.62 -22.27 -0.89
C LYS A 57 0.13 -22.19 -2.23
N GLU A 58 1.34 -21.63 -2.22
CA GLU A 58 2.17 -21.46 -3.43
C GLU A 58 2.31 -22.74 -4.27
N SER A 59 2.48 -23.90 -3.61
CA SER A 59 2.54 -25.22 -4.25
C SER A 59 1.34 -25.60 -5.14
N LYS A 60 0.17 -24.99 -4.92
CA LYS A 60 -1.07 -25.23 -5.70
C LYS A 60 -1.44 -24.04 -6.58
N ALA A 61 -0.72 -22.92 -6.48
CA ALA A 61 -1.04 -21.68 -7.16
C ALA A 61 -0.98 -21.82 -8.68
N SER A 62 0.05 -22.49 -9.22
CA SER A 62 0.21 -22.69 -10.68
C SER A 62 -0.97 -23.44 -11.30
N LYS A 63 -1.39 -24.56 -10.70
CA LYS A 63 -2.54 -25.35 -11.17
C LYS A 63 -3.86 -24.56 -11.10
N LEU A 64 -4.07 -23.82 -10.01
CA LEU A 64 -5.27 -23.01 -9.84
C LEU A 64 -5.29 -21.79 -10.78
N GLN A 65 -4.12 -21.22 -11.08
CA GLN A 65 -3.97 -20.17 -12.08
C GLN A 65 -4.32 -20.67 -13.48
N SER A 66 -3.84 -21.85 -13.88
CA SER A 66 -4.22 -22.47 -15.15
C SER A 66 -5.73 -22.74 -15.23
N ALA A 67 -6.35 -23.19 -14.14
CA ALA A 67 -7.80 -23.41 -14.08
C ALA A 67 -8.58 -22.10 -14.23
N TYR A 68 -8.17 -21.03 -13.53
CA TYR A 68 -8.79 -19.71 -13.63
C TYR A 68 -8.66 -19.11 -15.03
N LEU A 69 -7.47 -19.17 -15.64
CA LEU A 69 -7.24 -18.71 -17.01
C LEU A 69 -8.09 -19.50 -18.01
N SER A 70 -8.15 -20.82 -17.85
CA SER A 70 -8.97 -21.69 -18.70
C SER A 70 -10.46 -21.37 -18.58
N CYS A 71 -10.95 -21.10 -17.38
CA CYS A 71 -12.34 -20.66 -17.17
C CYS A 71 -12.59 -19.34 -17.90
N LYS A 72 -11.70 -18.35 -17.75
CA LYS A 72 -11.87 -17.02 -18.37
C LYS A 72 -11.95 -17.11 -19.89
N ILE A 73 -11.01 -17.81 -20.52
CA ILE A 73 -10.94 -17.91 -21.98
C ILE A 73 -12.22 -18.57 -22.51
N LYS A 74 -12.60 -19.74 -21.97
CA LYS A 74 -13.82 -20.45 -22.38
C LYS A 74 -15.07 -19.60 -22.20
N CYS A 75 -15.17 -18.90 -21.07
CA CYS A 75 -16.31 -18.04 -20.79
C CYS A 75 -16.40 -16.87 -21.78
N VAL A 76 -15.28 -16.21 -22.11
CA VAL A 76 -15.28 -15.09 -23.07
C VAL A 76 -15.74 -15.56 -24.44
N ASP A 77 -15.19 -16.68 -24.93
CA ASP A 77 -15.60 -17.26 -26.21
C ASP A 77 -17.10 -17.57 -26.25
N GLU A 78 -17.64 -18.15 -25.17
CA GLU A 78 -19.05 -18.45 -25.06
C GLU A 78 -19.95 -17.21 -25.01
N VAL A 79 -19.51 -16.15 -24.34
CA VAL A 79 -20.27 -14.89 -24.22
C VAL A 79 -20.32 -14.17 -25.55
N LEU A 80 -19.20 -14.12 -26.27
CA LEU A 80 -19.10 -13.44 -27.56
C LEU A 80 -19.87 -14.17 -28.67
N LYS A 81 -19.94 -15.50 -28.62
CA LYS A 81 -20.72 -16.32 -29.57
C LYS A 81 -22.23 -16.27 -29.35
N SER A 82 -22.72 -15.63 -28.27
CA SER A 82 -24.14 -15.63 -27.92
C SER A 82 -24.64 -14.25 -27.55
N GLU A 83 -25.48 -13.67 -28.42
CA GLU A 83 -26.10 -12.35 -28.18
C GLU A 83 -26.84 -12.28 -26.84
N LYS A 84 -27.54 -13.37 -26.46
CA LYS A 84 -28.23 -13.47 -25.16
C LYS A 84 -27.25 -13.43 -23.98
N LYS A 85 -26.09 -14.08 -24.08
CA LYS A 85 -25.06 -14.03 -23.03
C LYS A 85 -24.39 -12.65 -23.01
N LEU A 86 -24.11 -12.06 -24.16
CA LEU A 86 -23.54 -10.71 -24.27
C LEU A 86 -24.46 -9.65 -23.67
N LYS A 87 -25.77 -9.66 -23.96
CA LYS A 87 -26.75 -8.75 -23.32
C LYS A 87 -26.79 -8.90 -21.80
N LYS A 88 -26.62 -10.12 -21.27
CA LYS A 88 -26.51 -10.36 -19.82
C LYS A 88 -25.21 -9.80 -19.25
N ALA A 89 -24.10 -9.96 -19.96
CA ALA A 89 -22.81 -9.41 -19.59
C ALA A 89 -22.84 -7.87 -19.57
N GLN A 90 -23.46 -7.25 -20.58
CA GLN A 90 -23.67 -5.80 -20.63
C GLN A 90 -24.48 -5.31 -19.43
N LYS A 91 -25.61 -5.95 -19.12
CA LYS A 91 -26.42 -5.60 -17.93
C LYS A 91 -25.63 -5.66 -16.63
N PHE A 92 -24.75 -6.65 -16.49
CA PHE A 92 -23.86 -6.76 -15.34
C PHE A 92 -22.83 -5.62 -15.34
N PHE A 93 -22.19 -5.35 -16.47
CA PHE A 93 -21.20 -4.28 -16.62
C PHE A 93 -21.78 -2.91 -16.28
N ASP A 94 -23.01 -2.61 -16.71
CA ASP A 94 -23.63 -1.30 -16.50
C ASP A 94 -24.13 -1.11 -15.05
N LYS A 95 -24.60 -2.19 -14.39
CA LYS A 95 -25.34 -2.07 -13.12
C LYS A 95 -24.63 -2.67 -11.91
N ASP A 96 -24.07 -3.86 -12.06
CA ASP A 96 -23.55 -4.65 -10.94
C ASP A 96 -22.04 -4.43 -10.78
N TYR A 97 -21.30 -4.35 -11.88
CA TYR A 97 -19.85 -4.19 -11.86
C TYR A 97 -19.40 -2.90 -11.16
N PRO A 98 -20.02 -1.72 -11.38
CA PRO A 98 -19.63 -0.50 -10.67
C PRO A 98 -19.83 -0.61 -9.15
N LYS A 99 -20.87 -1.34 -8.71
CA LYS A 99 -21.12 -1.62 -7.29
C LYS A 99 -20.02 -2.50 -6.70
N LEU A 100 -19.65 -3.57 -7.40
CA LEU A 100 -18.56 -4.47 -6.99
C LEU A 100 -17.22 -3.74 -6.89
N VAL A 101 -16.89 -2.90 -7.88
CA VAL A 101 -15.66 -2.09 -7.86
C VAL A 101 -15.67 -1.14 -6.67
N LYS A 102 -16.81 -0.48 -6.41
CA LYS A 102 -16.97 0.41 -5.25
C LYS A 102 -16.83 -0.32 -3.92
N GLU A 103 -17.44 -1.50 -3.77
CA GLU A 103 -17.30 -2.32 -2.56
C GLU A 103 -15.85 -2.74 -2.31
N ARG A 104 -15.13 -3.14 -3.36
CA ARG A 104 -13.69 -3.45 -3.26
C ARG A 104 -12.88 -2.23 -2.82
N LYS A 105 -13.06 -1.08 -3.48
CA LYS A 105 -12.37 0.17 -3.10
C LYS A 105 -12.66 0.58 -1.65
N LEU A 106 -13.90 0.38 -1.17
CA LEU A 106 -14.25 0.66 0.22
C LEU A 106 -13.61 -0.33 1.21
N SER A 107 -13.41 -1.59 0.81
CA SER A 107 -12.70 -2.60 1.57
C SER A 107 -11.21 -2.28 1.66
N ASP A 108 -10.58 -1.95 0.53
CA ASP A 108 -9.17 -1.58 0.45
C ASP A 108 -8.90 -0.34 1.32
N LEU A 109 -9.75 0.68 1.23
CA LEU A 109 -9.65 1.88 2.06
C LEU A 109 -9.91 1.62 3.56
N LYS A 110 -10.61 0.55 3.91
CA LYS A 110 -10.74 0.12 5.31
C LYS A 110 -9.41 -0.48 5.79
N LEU A 111 -8.77 -1.31 4.98
CA LEU A 111 -7.46 -1.88 5.29
C LEU A 111 -6.40 -0.79 5.41
N GLU A 112 -6.36 0.16 4.49
CA GLU A 112 -5.43 1.30 4.52
C GLU A 112 -5.58 2.12 5.82
N LYS A 113 -6.81 2.32 6.30
CA LYS A 113 -7.06 2.97 7.61
C LYS A 113 -6.56 2.17 8.81
N GLU A 114 -6.55 0.85 8.72
CA GLU A 114 -6.03 -0.02 9.78
C GLU A 114 -4.51 -0.04 9.73
N GLU A 115 -3.92 -0.13 8.54
CA GLU A 115 -2.48 -0.04 8.29
C GLU A 115 -1.92 1.30 8.76
N GLU A 116 -2.54 2.42 8.43
CA GLU A 116 -2.10 3.76 8.85
C GLU A 116 -2.03 3.90 10.38
N LYS A 117 -2.99 3.31 11.11
CA LYS A 117 -2.94 3.30 12.59
C LYS A 117 -1.76 2.50 13.12
N MET A 118 -1.46 1.37 12.48
CA MET A 118 -0.34 0.50 12.85
C MET A 118 1.00 1.18 12.54
N MET A 119 1.11 1.81 11.38
CA MET A 119 2.28 2.55 10.94
C MET A 119 2.57 3.74 11.84
N HIS A 120 1.55 4.56 12.15
CA HIS A 120 1.72 5.68 13.08
C HIS A 120 2.23 5.24 14.46
N LYS A 121 1.71 4.12 14.99
CA LYS A 121 2.19 3.57 16.27
C LYS A 121 3.65 3.14 16.16
N ARG A 122 4.01 2.45 15.07
CA ARG A 122 5.38 1.99 14.80
C ARG A 122 6.35 3.16 14.68
N GLU A 123 5.99 4.21 13.96
CA GLU A 123 6.81 5.41 13.76
C GLU A 123 7.04 6.14 15.09
N GLN A 124 6.00 6.28 15.92
CA GLN A 124 6.16 6.81 17.28
C GLN A 124 7.12 5.98 18.14
N ASP A 125 7.06 4.65 18.05
CA ASP A 125 7.92 3.77 18.85
C ASP A 125 9.37 3.80 18.35
N VAL A 126 9.58 3.84 17.02
CA VAL A 126 10.90 4.03 16.40
C VAL A 126 11.49 5.38 16.81
N GLU A 127 10.71 6.46 16.77
CA GLU A 127 11.18 7.80 17.16
C GLU A 127 11.54 7.88 18.64
N LYS A 128 10.75 7.27 19.53
CA LYS A 128 11.10 7.16 20.96
C LYS A 128 12.42 6.42 21.16
N GLN A 129 12.63 5.33 20.40
CA GLN A 129 13.84 4.53 20.53
C GLN A 129 15.07 5.30 20.01
N ARG A 130 14.96 5.93 18.83
CA ARG A 130 16.00 6.81 18.27
C ARG A 130 16.41 7.91 19.24
N HIS A 131 15.43 8.58 19.87
CA HIS A 131 15.74 9.62 20.86
C HIS A 131 16.47 9.07 22.08
N LYS A 132 16.06 7.90 22.60
CA LYS A 132 16.75 7.26 23.73
C LYS A 132 18.20 6.92 23.38
N ASP A 133 18.43 6.38 22.19
CA ASP A 133 19.75 5.96 21.75
C ASP A 133 20.65 7.18 21.49
N ALA A 134 20.13 8.24 20.86
CA ALA A 134 20.86 9.50 20.67
C ALA A 134 21.31 10.14 22.00
N ILE A 135 20.44 10.13 23.02
CA ILE A 135 20.79 10.64 24.35
C ILE A 135 21.88 9.80 25.02
N LYS A 136 21.81 8.47 24.90
CA LYS A 136 22.83 7.57 25.46
C LYS A 136 24.17 7.73 24.75
N ASP A 137 24.16 7.83 23.43
CA ASP A 137 25.37 8.02 22.63
C ASP A 137 26.01 9.36 22.95
N GLU A 138 25.22 10.42 23.10
CA GLU A 138 25.72 11.73 23.51
C GLU A 138 26.31 11.71 24.94
N GLU A 139 25.69 10.98 25.88
CA GLU A 139 26.27 10.76 27.20
C GLU A 139 27.58 10.00 27.17
N LYS A 140 27.70 8.99 26.30
CA LYS A 140 28.92 8.20 26.12
C LYS A 140 30.03 9.07 25.52
N ARG A 141 29.75 9.82 24.45
CA ARG A 141 30.67 10.78 23.82
C ARG A 141 31.18 11.80 24.83
N HIS A 142 30.28 12.40 25.61
CA HIS A 142 30.66 13.38 26.62
C HIS A 142 31.58 12.79 27.70
N LYS A 143 31.27 11.59 28.20
CA LYS A 143 32.12 10.90 29.19
C LYS A 143 33.51 10.62 28.64
N GLU A 144 33.62 10.19 27.39
CA GLU A 144 34.89 9.93 26.73
C GLU A 144 35.69 11.23 26.51
N ALA A 145 35.06 12.28 26.00
CA ALA A 145 35.69 13.59 25.79
C ALA A 145 36.22 14.21 27.10
N MET A 146 35.49 14.04 28.22
CA MET A 146 35.88 14.54 29.53
C MET A 146 37.12 13.86 30.12
N LYS A 147 37.48 12.65 29.69
CA LYS A 147 38.68 11.93 30.16
C LYS A 147 39.97 12.58 29.67
N TYR A 148 39.97 13.09 28.45
CA TYR A 148 41.17 13.62 27.79
C TYR A 148 41.22 15.15 27.76
N ALA A 149 40.16 15.83 28.20
CA ALA A 149 40.09 17.28 28.19
C ALA A 149 40.94 17.96 29.27
N THR A 150 41.66 19.02 28.89
CA THR A 150 42.35 19.94 29.82
C THR A 150 41.35 20.68 30.72
N LYS A 151 41.80 21.34 31.79
CA LYS A 151 40.91 22.09 32.71
C LYS A 151 40.05 23.15 31.99
N LYS A 152 40.61 23.84 31.00
CA LYS A 152 39.89 24.79 30.12
C LYS A 152 38.97 24.06 29.13
N GLY A 153 39.42 22.94 28.55
CA GLY A 153 38.64 22.08 27.65
C GLY A 153 37.41 21.45 28.32
N LYS A 154 37.50 21.05 29.58
CA LYS A 154 36.37 20.49 30.36
C LYS A 154 35.20 21.45 30.49
N LYS A 155 35.46 22.76 30.59
CA LYS A 155 34.41 23.79 30.66
C LYS A 155 33.67 23.90 29.32
N GLN A 156 34.41 23.95 28.22
CA GLN A 156 33.85 23.99 26.86
C GLN A 156 33.06 22.72 26.53
N GLU A 157 33.58 21.55 26.91
CA GLU A 157 32.94 20.26 26.64
C GLU A 157 31.60 20.08 27.37
N LYS A 158 31.49 20.54 28.63
CA LYS A 158 30.22 20.56 29.37
C LYS A 158 29.16 21.45 28.70
N GLU A 159 29.58 22.57 28.14
CA GLU A 159 28.68 23.49 27.44
C GLU A 159 28.18 22.89 26.12
N LYS A 160 29.08 22.25 25.35
CA LYS A 160 28.71 21.49 24.14
C LYS A 160 27.72 20.37 24.44
N HIS A 161 27.96 19.56 25.46
CA HIS A 161 27.05 18.48 25.86
C HIS A 161 25.65 19.00 26.24
N LYS A 162 25.61 20.12 26.98
CA LYS A 162 24.33 20.76 27.35
C LYS A 162 23.56 21.25 26.12
N GLN A 163 24.26 21.86 25.15
CA GLN A 163 23.68 22.31 23.89
C GLN A 163 23.19 21.13 23.04
N ALA A 164 23.99 20.07 22.89
CA ALA A 164 23.63 18.86 22.15
C ALA A 164 22.37 18.19 22.74
N LYS A 165 22.33 17.98 24.06
CA LYS A 165 21.12 17.45 24.73
C LYS A 165 19.88 18.32 24.56
N LYS A 166 20.05 19.65 24.48
CA LYS A 166 18.93 20.56 24.24
C LYS A 166 18.42 20.42 22.81
N ALA A 167 19.33 20.41 21.83
CA ALA A 167 19.01 20.22 20.41
C ALA A 167 18.31 18.88 20.15
N GLU A 168 18.81 17.78 20.69
CA GLU A 168 18.20 16.44 20.57
C GLU A 168 16.77 16.38 21.13
N LYS A 169 16.50 17.08 22.24
CA LYS A 169 15.15 17.18 22.82
C LYS A 169 14.21 18.04 21.98
N GLU A 170 14.73 19.07 21.33
CA GLU A 170 13.98 19.96 20.47
C GLU A 170 13.61 19.24 19.17
N GLN A 171 14.59 18.59 18.53
CA GLN A 171 14.38 17.75 17.35
C GLN A 171 13.38 16.61 17.62
N HIS A 172 13.45 15.95 18.77
CA HIS A 172 12.46 14.93 19.14
C HIS A 172 11.03 15.49 19.26
N LYS A 173 10.88 16.71 19.80
CA LYS A 173 9.57 17.37 19.89
C LYS A 173 9.03 17.72 18.49
N GLU A 174 9.89 18.25 17.63
CA GLU A 174 9.56 18.59 16.24
C GLU A 174 9.16 17.34 15.45
N ASN A 175 9.97 16.28 15.48
CA ASN A 175 9.66 14.99 14.85
C ASN A 175 8.31 14.45 15.32
N LYS A 176 8.05 14.46 16.63
CA LYS A 176 6.78 14.02 17.20
C LYS A 176 5.59 14.89 16.77
N ALA A 177 5.80 16.19 16.58
CA ALA A 177 4.75 17.10 16.10
C ALA A 177 4.45 16.88 14.61
N MET A 178 5.49 16.78 13.78
CA MET A 178 5.36 16.49 12.35
C MET A 178 4.67 15.15 12.10
N GLU A 179 5.08 14.12 12.84
CA GLU A 179 4.49 12.78 12.82
C GLU A 179 2.99 12.80 13.13
N LYS A 180 2.59 13.51 14.19
CA LYS A 180 1.18 13.68 14.55
C LYS A 180 0.39 14.44 13.49
N GLN A 181 1.00 15.43 12.85
CA GLN A 181 0.35 16.21 11.82
C GLN A 181 0.13 15.35 10.58
N ARG A 182 1.16 14.65 10.11
CA ARG A 182 1.06 13.73 8.97
C ARG A 182 -0.05 12.70 9.17
N HIS A 183 -0.10 12.05 10.34
CA HIS A 183 -1.15 11.08 10.64
C HIS A 183 -2.57 11.68 10.64
N LYS A 184 -2.73 12.94 11.08
CA LYS A 184 -4.03 13.62 11.02
C LYS A 184 -4.44 13.89 9.58
N ASP A 185 -3.52 14.42 8.77
CA ASP A 185 -3.78 14.76 7.37
C ASP A 185 -4.12 13.52 6.56
N GLU A 186 -3.38 12.43 6.78
CA GLU A 186 -3.63 11.11 6.22
C GLU A 186 -5.03 10.59 6.59
N LYS A 187 -5.39 10.66 7.87
CA LYS A 187 -6.71 10.24 8.35
C LYS A 187 -7.84 11.06 7.72
N GLU A 188 -7.65 12.36 7.51
CA GLU A 188 -8.63 13.20 6.82
C GLU A 188 -8.70 12.88 5.32
N ARG A 189 -7.57 12.64 4.64
CA ARG A 189 -7.54 12.16 3.25
C ARG A 189 -8.38 10.90 3.09
N LEU A 190 -8.11 9.88 3.91
CA LEU A 190 -8.83 8.60 3.89
C LEU A 190 -10.31 8.76 4.27
N LYS A 191 -10.68 9.73 5.11
CA LYS A 191 -12.09 10.04 5.38
C LYS A 191 -12.76 10.67 4.17
N GLN A 192 -12.09 11.59 3.50
CA GLN A 192 -12.62 12.30 2.33
C GLN A 192 -12.81 11.34 1.16
N GLU A 193 -11.81 10.51 0.85
CA GLU A 193 -11.93 9.51 -0.21
C GLU A 193 -13.07 8.51 0.05
N LYS A 194 -13.28 8.10 1.31
CA LYS A 194 -14.45 7.29 1.68
C LYS A 194 -15.78 8.01 1.39
N LYS A 195 -15.86 9.32 1.65
CA LYS A 195 -17.06 10.11 1.36
C LYS A 195 -17.29 10.20 -0.14
N ASP A 196 -16.23 10.41 -0.92
CA ASP A 196 -16.33 10.57 -2.37
C ASP A 196 -16.72 9.26 -3.06
N LEU A 197 -16.16 8.12 -2.63
CA LEU A 197 -16.60 6.79 -3.07
C LEU A 197 -18.08 6.54 -2.74
N LYS A 198 -18.56 7.02 -1.58
CA LYS A 198 -19.98 6.92 -1.22
C LYS A 198 -20.87 7.83 -2.05
N LYS A 199 -20.43 9.06 -2.35
CA LYS A 199 -21.20 10.08 -3.09
C LYS A 199 -21.35 9.80 -4.59
N LYS A 200 -20.39 9.13 -5.23
CA LYS A 200 -20.46 8.68 -6.65
C LYS A 200 -21.54 7.59 -6.88
N SER A 201 -22.71 7.71 -6.26
CA SER A 201 -23.78 6.72 -6.22
C SER A 201 -25.11 7.20 -6.81
N HIS A 202 -25.11 8.34 -7.48
CA HIS A 202 -26.25 8.86 -8.23
C HIS A 202 -25.88 8.96 -9.70
#